data_AF-A0A351J084-F1
#
_entry.id   AF-A0A351J084-F1
#
_cell.length_a   1.000
_cell.length_b   1.000
_cell.length_c   1.000
_cell.angle_alpha   90.00
_cell.angle_beta   90.00
_cell.angle_gamma   90.00
#
_symmetry.space_group_name_H-M   'P 1'
#
loop_
_entity.id
_entity.type
_entity.pdbx_description
1 polymer ?
#
loop_
_entity_poly.entity_id
_entity_poly.type
_entity_poly.pdbx_seq_one_letter_code
_entity_poly.pdbx_strand_id
1 'polypeptide(L)'
;MSPRATTQEAYAARSRNGTIGLHTDPLHYRSVLPRLTFENNHLVKAELLPIELGFDQEDDIKGLPFAAKGETVQSILEQLKTLSAPFGTRFDLKPNGIMEIIL
;
A
#
# COMPACT_ATOMS: atom_id res chain seq x y z
N MET A 1 -27.70 1.00 20.17
CA MET A 1 -26.58 0.30 20.83
C MET A 1 -26.72 0.48 22.33
N SER A 2 -26.36 -0.51 23.15
CA SER A 2 -26.48 -0.40 24.61
C SER A 2 -25.56 0.71 25.15
N PRO A 3 -25.97 1.49 26.18
CA PRO A 3 -25.08 2.43 26.88
C PRO A 3 -23.88 1.76 27.58
N ARG A 4 -23.91 0.43 27.74
CA ARG A 4 -22.80 -0.38 28.29
C ARG A 4 -22.00 -1.12 27.22
N ALA A 5 -22.22 -0.81 25.94
CA ALA A 5 -21.47 -1.44 24.86
C ALA A 5 -19.97 -1.16 25.01
N THR A 6 -19.19 -2.19 24.79
CA THR A 6 -17.74 -2.12 24.74
C THR A 6 -17.29 -1.37 23.48
N THR A 7 -16.05 -0.88 23.50
CA THR A 7 -15.42 -0.26 22.33
C THR A 7 -15.38 -1.21 21.14
N GLN A 8 -15.15 -2.51 21.36
CA GLN A 8 -15.13 -3.52 20.31
C GLN A 8 -16.51 -3.67 19.64
N GLU A 9 -17.59 -3.72 20.42
CA GLU A 9 -18.96 -3.77 19.89
C GLU A 9 -19.33 -2.49 19.11
N ALA A 10 -18.87 -1.33 19.57
CA ALA A 10 -19.05 -0.07 18.85
C ALA A 10 -18.32 -0.08 17.50
N TYR A 11 -17.09 -0.59 17.46
CA TYR A 11 -16.32 -0.73 16.22
C TYR A 11 -16.95 -1.72 15.25
N ALA A 12 -17.39 -2.88 15.74
CA ALA A 12 -18.08 -3.89 14.95
C ALA A 12 -19.40 -3.35 14.38
N ALA A 13 -20.20 -2.64 15.17
CA ALA A 13 -21.44 -2.02 14.70
C ALA A 13 -21.17 -0.96 13.61
N ARG A 14 -20.16 -0.11 13.80
CA ARG A 14 -19.74 0.92 12.82
C ARG A 14 -19.34 0.30 11.48
N SER A 15 -18.60 -0.80 11.49
CA SER A 15 -18.10 -1.47 10.29
C SER A 15 -19.05 -2.53 9.73
N ARG A 16 -20.25 -2.69 10.32
CA ARG A 16 -21.18 -3.79 10.04
C ARG A 16 -20.43 -5.14 10.05
N ASN A 17 -19.68 -5.38 11.12
CA ASN A 17 -18.80 -6.53 11.32
C ASN A 17 -17.76 -6.70 10.20
N GLY A 18 -17.13 -5.59 9.77
CA GLY A 18 -16.08 -5.61 8.75
C GLY A 18 -16.56 -5.77 7.32
N THR A 19 -17.86 -5.58 7.04
CA THR A 19 -18.43 -5.71 5.68
C THR A 19 -18.58 -4.38 4.94
N ILE A 20 -18.26 -3.25 5.58
CA ILE A 20 -18.25 -1.92 4.96
C ILE A 20 -17.01 -1.11 5.37
N GLY A 21 -16.62 -0.15 4.52
CA GLY A 21 -15.51 0.78 4.75
C GLY A 21 -14.22 0.36 4.05
N LEU A 22 -13.12 1.05 4.34
CA LEU A 22 -11.83 0.83 3.65
C LEU A 22 -11.26 -0.58 3.88
N HIS A 23 -11.66 -1.22 4.98
CA HIS A 23 -11.22 -2.57 5.37
C HIS A 23 -11.75 -3.69 4.46
N THR A 24 -12.64 -3.39 3.50
CA THR A 24 -13.25 -4.39 2.61
C THR A 24 -12.58 -4.49 1.25
N ASP A 25 -11.66 -3.58 0.93
CA ASP A 25 -11.01 -3.53 -0.38
C ASP A 25 -9.48 -3.72 -0.21
N PRO A 26 -8.89 -4.79 -0.80
CA PRO A 26 -7.46 -5.06 -0.74
C PRO A 26 -6.59 -3.91 -1.23
N LEU A 27 -7.13 -3.02 -2.08
CA LEU A 27 -6.40 -1.86 -2.56
C LEU A 27 -5.91 -0.95 -1.43
N HIS A 28 -6.70 -0.78 -0.36
CA HIS A 28 -6.30 0.05 0.78
C HIS A 28 -5.20 -0.55 1.64
N TYR A 29 -4.78 -1.78 1.33
CA TYR A 29 -3.71 -2.51 2.01
C TYR A 29 -2.47 -2.67 1.13
N ARG A 30 -2.40 -1.96 0.01
CA ARG A 30 -1.26 -1.96 -0.90
C ARG A 30 -0.66 -0.57 -0.97
N SER A 31 0.66 -0.48 -0.94
CA SER A 31 1.36 0.81 -0.97
C SER A 31 2.80 0.62 -1.45
N VAL A 32 3.61 1.69 -1.35
CA VAL A 32 5.05 1.67 -1.59
C VAL A 32 5.79 2.39 -0.47
N LEU A 33 7.02 1.94 -0.17
CA LEU A 33 7.98 2.68 0.65
C LEU A 33 9.02 3.33 -0.28
N PRO A 34 9.12 4.66 -0.32
CA PRO A 34 10.10 5.34 -1.15
C PRO A 34 11.48 5.39 -0.51
N ARG A 35 12.52 5.19 -1.32
CA ARG A 35 13.92 5.50 -1.04
C ARG A 35 14.41 6.51 -2.08
N LEU A 36 14.76 7.71 -1.62
CA LEU A 36 15.24 8.80 -2.46
C LEU A 36 16.71 9.07 -2.14
N THR A 37 17.55 9.14 -3.17
CA THR A 37 18.97 9.47 -3.05
C THR A 37 19.24 10.82 -3.68
N PHE A 38 19.87 11.71 -2.91
CA PHE A 38 20.23 13.04 -3.34
C PHE A 38 21.75 13.21 -3.35
N GLU A 39 22.28 13.82 -4.40
CA GLU A 39 23.67 14.22 -4.52
C GLU A 39 23.74 15.70 -4.91
N ASN A 40 24.57 16.49 -4.22
CA ASN A 40 24.70 17.93 -4.46
C ASN A 40 23.35 18.67 -4.51
N ASN A 41 22.40 18.27 -3.66
CA ASN A 41 21.05 18.83 -3.60
C ASN A 41 20.15 18.53 -4.82
N HIS A 42 20.55 17.58 -5.67
CA HIS A 42 19.77 17.05 -6.79
C HIS A 42 19.33 15.61 -6.51
N LEU A 43 18.08 15.27 -6.84
CA LEU A 43 17.61 13.90 -6.80
C LEU A 43 18.28 13.09 -7.93
N VAL A 44 19.05 12.07 -7.58
CA VAL A 44 19.76 11.22 -8.56
C VAL A 44 19.19 9.81 -8.66
N LYS A 45 18.43 9.37 -7.64
CA LYS A 45 17.77 8.07 -7.65
C LYS A 45 16.46 8.11 -6.86
N ALA A 46 15.42 7.50 -7.41
CA ALA A 46 14.17 7.26 -6.72
C ALA A 46 13.74 5.80 -6.89
N GLU A 47 13.65 5.08 -5.78
CA GLU A 47 13.27 3.67 -5.70
C GLU A 47 12.02 3.53 -4.85
N LEU A 48 11.14 2.61 -5.22
CA LEU A 48 9.92 2.29 -4.51
C LEU A 48 9.94 0.79 -4.17
N LEU A 49 9.89 0.46 -2.89
CA LEU A 49 9.65 -0.91 -2.43
C LEU A 49 8.15 -1.14 -2.34
N PRO A 50 7.57 -2.07 -3.13
CA PRO A 50 6.15 -2.38 -3.03
C PRO A 50 5.85 -3.11 -1.73
N ILE A 51 4.76 -2.73 -1.06
CA ILE A 51 4.38 -3.30 0.23
C ILE A 51 2.91 -3.69 0.30
N GLU A 52 2.62 -4.66 1.16
CA GLU A 52 1.29 -5.04 1.61
C GLU A 52 1.14 -4.79 3.11
N LEU A 53 -0.08 -4.51 3.54
CA LEU A 53 -0.46 -4.24 4.93
C LEU A 53 -1.31 -5.38 5.55
N GLY A 54 -1.32 -6.55 4.90
CA GLY A 54 -1.97 -7.76 5.42
C GLY A 54 -3.50 -7.79 5.34
N PHE A 55 -4.11 -7.49 4.17
CA PHE A 55 -5.58 -7.49 4.02
C PHE A 55 -6.25 -8.78 4.52
N ASP A 56 -5.69 -9.94 4.16
CA ASP A 56 -6.20 -11.28 4.50
C ASP A 56 -5.70 -11.81 5.86
N GLN A 57 -5.00 -10.98 6.63
CA GLN A 57 -4.41 -11.38 7.91
C GLN A 57 -5.34 -11.10 9.09
N GLU A 58 -5.00 -11.63 10.26
CA GLU A 58 -5.67 -11.31 11.52
C GLU A 58 -5.56 -9.80 11.86
N ASP A 59 -6.57 -9.28 12.56
CA ASP A 59 -6.71 -7.83 12.82
C ASP A 59 -5.54 -7.23 13.61
N ASP A 60 -4.80 -8.04 14.38
CA ASP A 60 -3.66 -7.61 15.20
C ASP A 60 -2.40 -7.31 14.38
N ILE A 61 -2.27 -7.91 13.19
CA ILE A 61 -1.14 -7.70 12.27
C ILE A 61 -1.52 -6.88 11.04
N LYS A 62 -2.82 -6.61 10.83
CA LYS A 62 -3.29 -5.66 9.82
C LYS A 62 -2.66 -4.28 10.03
N GLY A 63 -2.15 -3.70 8.96
CA GLY A 63 -1.47 -2.41 8.97
C GLY A 63 0.05 -2.49 9.14
N LEU A 64 0.60 -3.66 9.50
CA LEU A 64 2.05 -3.85 9.51
C LEU A 64 2.57 -4.04 8.08
N PRO A 65 3.63 -3.33 7.66
CA PRO A 65 4.13 -3.40 6.30
C PRO A 65 5.00 -4.64 6.07
N PHE A 66 4.74 -5.33 4.96
CA PHE A 66 5.54 -6.44 4.44
C PHE A 66 5.90 -6.18 2.98
N ALA A 67 7.08 -6.62 2.54
CA ALA A 67 7.43 -6.54 1.12
C ALA A 67 6.44 -7.38 0.29
N ALA A 68 5.79 -6.74 -0.69
CA ALA A 68 4.86 -7.41 -1.57
C ALA A 68 5.59 -8.41 -2.47
N LYS A 69 4.89 -9.45 -2.91
CA LYS A 69 5.45 -10.50 -3.76
C LYS A 69 4.52 -10.86 -4.92
N GLY A 70 5.08 -11.48 -5.96
CA GLY A 70 4.32 -12.05 -7.07
C GLY A 70 3.40 -11.05 -7.75
N GLU A 71 2.12 -11.42 -7.87
CA GLU A 71 1.09 -10.63 -8.56
C GLU A 71 0.81 -9.28 -7.89
N THR A 72 0.95 -9.17 -6.56
CA THR A 72 0.70 -7.89 -5.88
C THR A 72 1.70 -6.82 -6.32
N VAL A 73 2.97 -7.18 -6.54
CA VAL A 73 4.00 -6.25 -7.08
C VAL A 73 3.55 -5.70 -8.43
N GLN A 74 3.06 -6.57 -9.31
CA GLN A 74 2.57 -6.17 -10.64
C GLN A 74 1.33 -5.30 -10.55
N SER A 75 0.38 -5.65 -9.67
CA SER A 75 -0.82 -4.85 -9.45
C SER A 75 -0.49 -3.43 -8.97
N ILE A 76 0.45 -3.29 -8.03
CA ILE A 76 0.93 -1.98 -7.55
C ILE A 76 1.60 -1.21 -8.69
N LEU A 77 2.44 -1.86 -9.50
CA LEU A 77 3.13 -1.23 -10.63
C LEU A 77 2.15 -0.65 -11.64
N GLU A 78 1.15 -1.44 -12.04
CA GLU A 78 0.17 -1.01 -13.04
C GLU A 78 -0.71 0.13 -12.54
N GLN A 79 -1.05 0.14 -11.24
CA GLN A 79 -1.75 1.26 -10.62
C GLN A 79 -0.90 2.53 -10.62
N LEU A 80 0.37 2.44 -10.23
CA LEU A 80 1.28 3.59 -10.25
C LEU A 80 1.50 4.11 -11.67
N LYS A 81 1.67 3.24 -12.66
CA LYS A 81 1.75 3.64 -14.07
C LYS A 81 0.50 4.38 -14.51
N THR A 82 -0.68 3.85 -14.19
CA THR A 82 -1.97 4.46 -14.56
C THR A 82 -2.11 5.85 -13.95
N LEU A 83 -1.87 5.98 -12.64
CA LEU A 83 -1.98 7.25 -11.92
C LEU A 83 -0.93 8.27 -12.35
N SER A 84 0.27 7.80 -12.71
CA SER A 84 1.40 8.68 -13.02
C SER A 84 1.54 8.99 -14.52
N ALA A 85 0.81 8.29 -15.39
CA ALA A 85 0.86 8.50 -16.84
C ALA A 85 0.64 9.96 -17.27
N PRO A 86 -0.30 10.74 -16.68
CA PRO A 86 -0.47 12.15 -17.03
C PRO A 86 0.75 13.04 -16.73
N PHE A 87 1.64 12.60 -15.84
CA PHE A 87 2.86 13.31 -15.46
C PHE A 87 4.10 12.82 -16.23
N GLY A 88 3.94 11.85 -17.13
CA GLY A 88 5.05 11.28 -17.91
C GLY A 88 6.04 10.44 -17.09
N THR A 89 5.71 10.11 -15.84
CA THR A 89 6.56 9.28 -14.97
C THR A 89 6.66 7.86 -15.53
N ARG A 90 7.90 7.36 -15.64
CA ARG A 90 8.16 5.99 -16.07
C ARG A 90 8.84 5.20 -14.95
N PHE A 91 8.52 3.92 -14.90
CA PHE A 91 8.99 2.99 -13.89
C PHE A 91 9.69 1.81 -14.56
N ASP A 92 10.78 1.35 -13.95
CA ASP A 92 11.46 0.10 -14.30
C ASP A 92 11.45 -0.85 -13.11
N LEU A 93 10.82 -2.03 -13.28
CA LEU A 93 10.74 -3.04 -12.23
C LEU A 93 11.97 -3.94 -12.29
N LYS A 94 12.78 -3.90 -11.25
CA LYS A 94 14.00 -4.70 -11.16
C LYS A 94 13.70 -6.15 -10.75
N PRO A 95 14.60 -7.11 -11.05
CA PRO A 95 14.43 -8.52 -10.66
C PRO A 95 14.26 -8.76 -9.16
N ASN A 96 14.73 -7.84 -8.31
CA ASN A 96 14.58 -7.92 -6.85
C ASN A 96 13.24 -7.36 -6.34
N GLY A 97 12.34 -6.94 -7.23
CA GLY A 97 11.01 -6.42 -6.88
C GLY A 97 10.97 -4.93 -6.57
N ILE A 98 12.10 -4.22 -6.61
CA ILE A 98 12.15 -2.75 -6.44
C ILE A 98 11.76 -2.08 -7.75
N MET A 99 10.90 -1.06 -7.67
CA MET A 99 10.56 -0.20 -8.81
C MET A 99 11.47 1.03 -8.80
N GLU A 100 12.20 1.29 -9.88
CA GLU A 100 12.96 2.53 -10.07
C GLU A 100 12.17 3.52 -10.90
N ILE A 101 12.11 4.78 -10.48
CA ILE A 101 11.58 5.88 -11.30
C ILE A 101 12.70 6.35 -12.22
N ILE A 102 12.38 6.47 -13.52
CA ILE A 102 13.30 7.04 -14.51
C ILE A 102 13.24 8.56 -14.40
N LEU A 103 14.35 9.16 -13.93
CA LEU A 103 14.53 10.60 -13.74
C LEU A 103 15.03 11.29 -15.01
#